data_AF-A0A429DQK6-F1
#
_entry.id   AF-A0A429DQK6-F1
#
_cell.length_a   1.000
_cell.length_b   1.000
_cell.length_c   1.000
_cell.angle_alpha   90.00
_cell.angle_beta   90.00
_cell.angle_gamma   90.00
#
_symmetry.space_group_name_H-M   'P 1'
#
loop_
_entity.id
_entity.type
_entity.pdbx_description
1 polymer ?
#
loop_
_entity_poly.entity_id
_entity_poly.type
_entity_poly.pdbx_seq_one_letter_code
_entity_poly.pdbx_strand_id
1 'polypeptide(L)'
;VGLLDSLDPAAVESVTVYDPAPLPWRGRPYGPDLESVRVNVPPEIMSIRAGDPEHYGKWLGGTDEHDDPWLGRPVPPRAVYGRYLEDTAAEALARFARADVVRAAVTGLRLGAPGDRVTVETAGGSRTADAAVLCVGGGTPPDLYGLAGAPGFVLDPYPLERTLDGIPRDRDVAVIGSGLTAVDVVVSLAARAHTGRISLVSRSGTLPHVWQRPVRTDVRYLTPDGLRALGGPVTLARLEALVRREL
;
A
#
# COMPACT_ATOMS: atom_id res chain seq x y z
N VAL A 1 -10.91 -2.26 -0.80
CA VAL A 1 -11.52 -1.46 0.28
C VAL A 1 -12.06 -0.13 -0.25
N GLY A 2 -11.22 0.82 -0.69
CA GLY A 2 -11.69 2.14 -1.15
C GLY A 2 -12.78 2.11 -2.24
N LEU A 3 -12.73 1.14 -3.17
CA LEU A 3 -13.81 0.93 -4.15
C LEU A 3 -15.16 0.64 -3.47
N LEU A 4 -15.21 -0.34 -2.57
CA LEU A 4 -16.45 -0.72 -1.88
C LEU A 4 -17.05 0.50 -1.22
N ASP A 5 -16.20 1.33 -0.63
CA ASP A 5 -16.60 2.54 0.06
C ASP A 5 -17.24 3.59 -0.83
N SER A 6 -16.71 3.76 -2.04
CA SER A 6 -17.22 4.70 -3.03
C SER A 6 -18.54 4.27 -3.70
N LEU A 7 -18.95 3.00 -3.55
CA LEU A 7 -20.19 2.51 -4.14
C LEU A 7 -21.39 2.95 -3.29
N ASP A 8 -22.45 3.37 -3.96
CA ASP A 8 -23.76 3.63 -3.36
C ASP A 8 -24.47 2.29 -3.07
N PRO A 9 -24.71 1.93 -1.80
CA PRO A 9 -25.40 0.69 -1.45
C PRO A 9 -26.85 0.63 -1.96
N ALA A 10 -27.48 1.77 -2.25
CA ALA A 10 -28.82 1.80 -2.84
C ALA A 10 -28.81 1.43 -4.33
N ALA A 11 -27.68 1.58 -5.01
CA ALA A 11 -27.50 1.25 -6.41
C ALA A 11 -26.93 -0.16 -6.66
N VAL A 12 -26.52 -0.88 -5.60
CA VAL A 12 -25.85 -2.17 -5.69
C VAL A 12 -26.56 -3.22 -4.83
N GLU A 13 -27.28 -4.15 -5.48
CA GLU A 13 -28.06 -5.19 -4.80
C GLU A 13 -27.19 -6.25 -4.11
N SER A 14 -26.01 -6.54 -4.67
CA SER A 14 -25.07 -7.50 -4.08
C SER A 14 -23.63 -7.25 -4.49
N VAL A 15 -22.70 -7.55 -3.58
CA VAL A 15 -21.26 -7.54 -3.83
C VAL A 15 -20.68 -8.91 -3.53
N THR A 16 -19.78 -9.40 -4.38
CA THR A 16 -18.96 -10.58 -4.11
C THR A 16 -17.50 -10.22 -4.33
N VAL A 17 -16.68 -10.40 -3.29
CA VAL A 17 -15.23 -10.15 -3.36
C VAL A 17 -14.50 -11.49 -3.38
N TYR A 18 -13.59 -11.66 -4.34
CA TYR A 18 -12.73 -12.82 -4.43
C TYR A 18 -11.32 -12.44 -3.97
N ASP A 19 -10.82 -13.11 -2.93
CA ASP A 19 -9.47 -12.93 -2.43
C ASP A 19 -8.94 -14.28 -1.92
N PRO A 20 -7.94 -14.91 -2.59
CA PRO A 20 -7.43 -16.21 -2.17
C PRO A 20 -6.59 -16.16 -0.89
N ALA A 21 -6.25 -14.96 -0.38
CA ALA A 21 -5.40 -14.84 0.79
C ALA A 21 -6.08 -15.39 2.06
N PRO A 22 -5.31 -15.98 2.99
CA PRO A 22 -5.85 -16.40 4.29
C PRO A 22 -6.37 -15.21 5.12
N LEU A 23 -5.78 -14.02 4.92
CA LEU A 23 -6.20 -12.75 5.48
C LEU A 23 -6.51 -11.80 4.32
N PRO A 24 -7.78 -11.73 3.87
CA PRO A 24 -8.18 -10.84 2.79
C PRO A 24 -7.88 -9.37 3.07
N TRP A 25 -7.97 -8.52 2.05
CA TRP A 25 -7.87 -7.04 2.11
C TRP A 25 -6.47 -6.47 2.31
N ARG A 26 -5.64 -7.16 3.09
CA ARG A 26 -4.29 -6.69 3.46
C ARG A 26 -3.36 -6.62 2.27
N GLY A 27 -3.60 -7.47 1.26
CA GLY A 27 -2.67 -7.65 0.14
C GLY A 27 -1.29 -8.10 0.60
N ARG A 28 -0.34 -8.14 -0.33
CA ARG A 28 1.04 -8.55 -0.06
C ARG A 28 1.79 -7.64 0.92
N PRO A 29 1.71 -6.29 0.83
CA PRO A 29 2.56 -5.41 1.65
C PRO A 29 2.14 -5.30 3.13
N TYR A 30 0.88 -5.60 3.47
CA TYR A 30 0.31 -5.31 4.79
C TYR A 30 -0.13 -6.55 5.56
N GLY A 31 0.35 -7.73 5.15
CA GLY A 31 0.19 -8.97 5.92
C GLY A 31 0.94 -8.94 7.25
N PRO A 32 0.74 -9.96 8.12
CA PRO A 32 1.56 -10.17 9.31
C PRO A 32 3.05 -10.26 8.95
N ASP A 33 3.88 -9.51 9.67
CA ASP A 33 5.34 -9.47 9.53
C ASP A 33 5.96 -8.82 10.78
N LEU A 34 7.28 -8.59 10.77
CA LEU A 34 8.02 -7.95 11.85
C LEU A 34 7.56 -6.50 12.13
N GLU A 35 7.61 -6.11 13.40
CA GLU A 35 7.36 -4.72 13.87
C GLU A 35 8.31 -3.68 13.25
N SER A 36 9.48 -4.12 12.77
CA SER A 36 10.44 -3.29 12.03
C SER A 36 9.97 -2.93 10.62
N VAL A 37 9.01 -3.67 10.06
CA VAL A 37 8.45 -3.42 8.72
C VAL A 37 7.32 -2.42 8.86
N ARG A 38 7.66 -1.14 8.74
CA ARG A 38 6.73 -0.02 8.96
C ARG A 38 6.14 0.51 7.65
N VAL A 39 5.00 1.19 7.77
CA VAL A 39 4.53 2.07 6.69
C VAL A 39 5.53 3.22 6.51
N ASN A 40 5.67 3.71 5.29
CA ASN A 40 6.68 4.69 4.92
C ASN A 40 6.13 6.11 4.76
N VAL A 41 4.91 6.35 5.24
CA VAL A 41 4.15 7.59 5.07
C VAL A 41 3.23 7.79 6.29
N PRO A 42 2.98 9.04 6.71
CA PRO A 42 2.14 9.32 7.86
C PRO A 42 0.63 9.08 7.57
N PRO A 43 -0.22 8.99 8.61
CA PRO A 43 -1.58 8.50 8.46
C PRO A 43 -2.46 9.34 7.51
N GLU A 44 -2.23 10.65 7.47
CA GLU A 44 -3.04 11.61 6.72
C GLU A 44 -3.02 11.34 5.22
N ILE A 45 -1.94 10.73 4.71
CA ILE A 45 -1.81 10.36 3.30
C ILE A 45 -2.01 8.86 3.04
N MET A 46 -2.34 8.08 4.08
CA MET A 46 -2.59 6.64 4.02
C MET A 46 -4.05 6.25 4.18
N SER A 47 -4.95 7.19 4.42
CA SER A 47 -6.38 6.87 4.51
C SER A 47 -6.88 6.15 3.25
N ILE A 48 -7.58 5.03 3.45
CA ILE A 48 -8.20 4.28 2.35
C ILE A 48 -9.57 4.83 1.96
N ARG A 49 -10.11 5.77 2.77
CA ARG A 49 -11.39 6.45 2.55
C ARG A 49 -11.17 7.68 1.70
N ALA A 50 -11.66 7.65 0.47
CA ALA A 50 -11.60 8.81 -0.41
C ALA A 50 -12.37 9.98 0.22
N GLY A 51 -11.71 11.13 0.37
CA GLY A 51 -12.33 12.32 0.96
C GLY A 51 -12.30 12.42 2.48
N ASP A 52 -11.77 11.42 3.19
CA ASP A 52 -11.53 11.49 4.64
C ASP A 52 -10.06 11.16 4.98
N PRO A 53 -9.13 12.12 4.82
CA PRO A 53 -7.71 11.95 5.14
C PRO A 53 -7.46 11.58 6.61
N GLU A 54 -8.36 11.95 7.51
CA GLU A 54 -8.21 11.73 8.95
C GLU A 54 -8.66 10.34 9.40
N HIS A 55 -9.38 9.59 8.54
CA HIS A 55 -10.00 8.33 8.92
C HIS A 55 -9.02 7.32 9.52
N TYR A 56 -7.84 7.14 8.89
CA TYR A 56 -6.84 6.22 9.41
C TYR A 56 -6.25 6.71 10.74
N GLY A 57 -5.98 8.02 10.87
CA GLY A 57 -5.51 8.61 12.13
C GLY A 57 -6.53 8.46 13.27
N LYS A 58 -7.83 8.60 12.98
CA LYS A 58 -8.93 8.36 13.93
C LYS A 58 -8.99 6.89 14.34
N TRP A 59 -8.85 5.96 13.38
CA TRP A 59 -8.83 4.52 13.65
C TRP A 59 -7.65 4.11 14.55
N LEU A 60 -6.48 4.75 14.39
CA LEU A 60 -5.32 4.53 15.26
C LEU A 60 -5.53 4.98 16.72
N GLY A 61 -6.53 5.83 16.99
CA GLY A 61 -6.92 6.17 18.37
C GLY A 61 -6.10 7.27 19.04
N GLY A 62 -5.28 8.01 18.30
CA GLY A 62 -4.62 9.24 18.79
C GLY A 62 -3.62 9.05 19.95
N THR A 63 -3.08 7.84 20.12
CA THR A 63 -1.96 7.59 21.04
C THR A 63 -0.64 8.02 20.40
N ASP A 64 0.37 8.38 21.20
CA ASP A 64 1.75 8.56 20.74
C ASP A 64 2.42 7.21 20.37
N GLU A 65 1.62 6.14 20.28
CA GLU A 65 2.08 4.81 19.91
C GLU A 65 2.51 4.83 18.44
N HIS A 66 3.73 4.35 18.18
CA HIS A 66 4.37 4.35 16.86
C HIS A 66 4.84 5.71 16.34
N ASP A 67 4.84 6.77 17.14
CA ASP A 67 5.42 8.05 16.75
C ASP A 67 6.89 7.91 16.38
N ASP A 68 7.24 8.40 15.18
CA ASP A 68 8.63 8.57 14.81
C ASP A 68 9.15 9.91 15.38
N PRO A 69 10.27 9.91 16.10
CA PRO A 69 10.77 11.11 16.79
C PRO A 69 11.19 12.22 15.81
N TRP A 70 11.61 11.87 14.60
CA TRP A 70 12.07 12.82 13.59
C TRP A 70 10.91 13.43 12.80
N LEU A 71 9.84 12.65 12.59
CA LEU A 71 8.63 13.08 11.91
C LEU A 71 7.63 13.77 12.85
N GLY A 72 7.51 13.29 14.09
CA GLY A 72 6.46 13.69 15.04
C GLY A 72 5.05 13.24 14.61
N ARG A 73 4.98 12.10 13.92
CA ARG A 73 3.74 11.44 13.49
C ARG A 73 3.92 9.92 13.58
N PRO A 74 2.83 9.15 13.70
CA PRO A 74 2.92 7.71 13.81
C PRO A 74 3.25 7.07 12.46
N VAL A 75 4.19 6.13 12.48
CA VAL A 75 4.57 5.27 11.35
C VAL A 75 4.50 3.80 11.80
N PRO A 76 3.28 3.27 11.98
CA PRO A 76 3.09 1.96 12.57
C PRO A 76 3.61 0.83 11.66
N PRO A 77 3.81 -0.37 12.23
CA PRO A 77 4.06 -1.58 11.45
C PRO A 77 3.01 -1.76 10.34
N ARG A 78 3.43 -2.29 9.18
CA ARG A 78 2.53 -2.56 8.04
C ARG A 78 1.39 -3.50 8.40
N ALA A 79 1.61 -4.44 9.32
CA ALA A 79 0.58 -5.33 9.83
C ALA A 79 -0.56 -4.57 10.56
N VAL A 80 -0.26 -3.44 11.20
CA VAL A 80 -1.26 -2.56 11.81
C VAL A 80 -2.13 -1.90 10.75
N TYR A 81 -1.50 -1.37 9.69
CA TYR A 81 -2.25 -0.86 8.53
C TYR A 81 -3.09 -1.96 7.85
N GLY A 82 -2.60 -3.20 7.82
CA GLY A 82 -3.37 -4.35 7.36
C GLY A 82 -4.67 -4.56 8.15
N ARG A 83 -4.62 -4.43 9.49
CA ARG A 83 -5.83 -4.49 10.33
C ARG A 83 -6.80 -3.36 10.01
N TYR A 84 -6.28 -2.14 9.82
CA TYR A 84 -7.10 -1.00 9.38
C TYR A 84 -7.84 -1.28 8.07
N LEU A 85 -7.18 -1.89 7.08
CA LEU A 85 -7.82 -2.25 5.81
C LEU A 85 -8.93 -3.30 5.99
N GLU A 86 -8.70 -4.29 6.85
CA GLU A 86 -9.66 -5.36 7.15
C GLU A 86 -10.90 -4.82 7.87
N ASP A 87 -10.71 -4.01 8.91
CA ASP A 87 -11.81 -3.38 9.66
C ASP A 87 -12.63 -2.46 8.75
N THR A 88 -11.94 -1.62 7.97
CA THR A 88 -12.60 -0.70 7.02
C THR A 88 -13.36 -1.48 5.94
N ALA A 89 -12.85 -2.63 5.50
CA ALA A 89 -13.55 -3.48 4.54
C ALA A 89 -14.81 -4.11 5.14
N ALA A 90 -14.74 -4.57 6.39
CA ALA A 90 -15.88 -5.13 7.10
C ALA A 90 -17.01 -4.09 7.25
N GLU A 91 -16.67 -2.86 7.67
CA GLU A 91 -17.60 -1.74 7.72
C GLU A 91 -18.20 -1.43 6.34
N ALA A 92 -17.38 -1.40 5.30
CA ALA A 92 -17.83 -1.09 3.95
C ALA A 92 -18.80 -2.15 3.42
N LEU A 93 -18.54 -3.44 3.67
CA LEU A 93 -19.40 -4.55 3.26
C LEU A 93 -20.72 -4.58 4.01
N ALA A 94 -20.72 -4.20 5.30
CA ALA A 94 -21.92 -4.16 6.13
C ALA A 94 -23.00 -3.18 5.63
N ARG A 95 -22.64 -2.24 4.75
CA ARG A 95 -23.60 -1.31 4.12
C ARG A 95 -24.46 -1.96 3.02
N PHE A 96 -24.02 -3.07 2.42
CA PHE A 96 -24.75 -3.73 1.33
C PHE A 96 -25.75 -4.76 1.87
N ALA A 97 -26.91 -4.86 1.22
CA ALA A 97 -27.94 -5.85 1.58
C ALA A 97 -27.43 -7.30 1.45
N ARG A 98 -26.57 -7.56 0.47
CA ARG A 98 -25.92 -8.86 0.26
C ARG A 98 -24.44 -8.66 -0.07
N ALA A 99 -23.58 -9.20 0.78
CA ALA A 99 -22.13 -9.16 0.61
C ALA A 99 -21.55 -10.56 0.86
N ASP A 100 -20.63 -11.00 0.00
CA ASP A 100 -19.93 -12.28 0.14
C ASP A 100 -18.42 -12.08 -0.07
N VAL A 101 -17.61 -12.80 0.69
CA VAL A 101 -16.15 -12.84 0.56
C VAL A 101 -15.74 -14.29 0.29
N VAL A 102 -15.36 -14.54 -0.96
CA VAL A 102 -14.99 -15.87 -1.44
C VAL A 102 -13.48 -16.01 -1.40
N ARG A 103 -13.00 -16.95 -0.57
CA ARG A 103 -11.57 -17.31 -0.49
C ARG A 103 -11.13 -18.19 -1.65
N ALA A 104 -11.14 -17.62 -2.86
CA ALA A 104 -10.75 -18.31 -4.08
C ALA A 104 -10.05 -17.35 -5.05
N ALA A 105 -9.10 -17.90 -5.81
CA ALA A 105 -8.50 -17.18 -6.92
C ALA A 105 -9.47 -17.20 -8.11
N VAL A 106 -9.68 -16.03 -8.72
CA VAL A 106 -10.33 -15.93 -10.03
C VAL A 106 -9.30 -16.35 -11.09
N THR A 107 -9.66 -17.35 -11.89
CA THR A 107 -8.80 -17.91 -12.94
C THR A 107 -9.13 -17.38 -14.33
N GLY A 108 -10.32 -16.78 -14.50
CA GLY A 108 -10.78 -16.28 -15.78
C GLY A 108 -11.97 -15.34 -15.64
N LEU A 109 -12.11 -14.43 -16.62
CA LEU A 109 -13.30 -13.63 -16.85
C LEU A 109 -13.75 -13.86 -18.29
N ARG A 110 -15.02 -14.21 -18.48
CA ARG A 110 -15.63 -14.30 -19.81
C ARG A 110 -16.67 -13.20 -19.97
N LEU A 111 -16.43 -12.36 -20.98
CA LEU A 111 -17.35 -11.29 -21.39
C LEU A 111 -18.26 -11.82 -22.50
N GLY A 112 -19.57 -11.54 -22.39
CA GLY A 112 -20.53 -11.77 -23.46
C GLY A 112 -20.57 -10.61 -24.46
N ALA A 113 -21.69 -10.48 -25.19
CA ALA A 113 -21.98 -9.29 -25.98
C ALA A 113 -22.16 -8.05 -25.06
N PRO A 114 -22.05 -6.81 -25.58
CA PRO A 114 -22.35 -5.61 -24.79
C PRO A 114 -23.74 -5.69 -24.16
N GLY A 115 -23.82 -5.56 -22.83
CA GLY A 115 -25.06 -5.73 -22.06
C GLY A 115 -25.25 -7.11 -21.44
N ASP A 116 -24.42 -8.10 -21.79
CA ASP A 116 -24.40 -9.40 -21.12
C ASP A 116 -23.66 -9.34 -19.78
N ARG A 117 -24.02 -10.27 -18.89
CA ARG A 117 -23.32 -10.47 -17.61
C ARG A 117 -21.90 -10.98 -17.81
N VAL A 118 -21.00 -10.57 -16.92
CA VAL A 118 -19.65 -11.10 -16.81
C VAL A 118 -19.71 -12.46 -16.12
N THR A 119 -19.07 -13.48 -16.70
CA THR A 119 -18.85 -14.76 -16.00
C THR A 119 -17.49 -14.73 -15.32
N VAL A 120 -17.49 -14.92 -14.00
CA VAL A 120 -16.28 -15.04 -13.16
C VAL A 120 -16.00 -16.52 -12.93
N GLU A 121 -14.79 -16.96 -13.25
CA GLU A 121 -14.38 -18.36 -13.15
C GLU A 121 -13.38 -18.55 -12.01
N THR A 122 -13.56 -19.63 -11.26
CA THR A 122 -12.66 -20.10 -10.21
C THR A 122 -12.45 -21.60 -10.34
N ALA A 123 -11.49 -22.16 -9.59
CA ALA A 123 -11.33 -23.62 -9.51
C ALA A 123 -12.60 -24.35 -8.99
N GLY A 124 -13.45 -23.67 -8.22
CA GLY A 124 -14.69 -24.21 -7.65
C GLY A 124 -15.93 -24.07 -8.53
N GLY A 125 -15.81 -23.48 -9.73
CA GLY A 125 -16.92 -23.21 -10.64
C GLY A 125 -17.01 -21.73 -11.05
N SER A 126 -18.14 -21.35 -11.61
CA SER A 126 -18.38 -20.01 -12.14
C SER A 126 -19.59 -19.32 -11.52
N ARG A 127 -19.54 -17.99 -11.45
CA ARG A 127 -20.67 -17.13 -11.06
C ARG A 127 -20.84 -16.02 -12.10
N THR A 128 -22.05 -15.49 -12.26
CA THR A 128 -22.30 -14.33 -13.12
C THR A 128 -22.49 -13.07 -12.29
N ALA A 129 -22.07 -11.93 -12.84
CA ALA A 129 -22.24 -10.60 -12.23
C ALA A 129 -22.54 -9.57 -13.33
N ASP A 130 -23.24 -8.50 -12.97
CA ASP A 130 -23.55 -7.41 -13.93
C ASP A 130 -22.28 -6.59 -14.25
N ALA A 131 -21.32 -6.54 -13.32
CA ALA A 131 -19.99 -5.94 -13.53
C ALA A 131 -18.91 -6.71 -12.77
N ALA A 132 -17.68 -6.66 -13.28
CA ALA A 132 -16.49 -7.16 -12.60
C ALA A 132 -15.42 -6.08 -12.55
N VAL A 133 -14.85 -5.83 -11.37
CA VAL A 133 -13.78 -4.84 -11.17
C VAL A 133 -12.52 -5.55 -10.69
N LEU A 134 -11.42 -5.38 -11.41
CA LEU A 134 -10.15 -6.00 -11.09
C LEU A 134 -9.36 -5.13 -10.10
N CYS A 135 -9.28 -5.59 -8.86
CA CYS A 135 -8.49 -4.96 -7.79
C CYS A 135 -7.30 -5.84 -7.37
N VAL A 136 -6.60 -6.45 -8.35
CA VAL A 136 -5.61 -7.52 -8.11
C VAL A 136 -4.22 -7.03 -7.67
N GLY A 137 -3.99 -5.71 -7.66
CA GLY A 137 -2.71 -5.12 -7.26
C GLY A 137 -1.54 -5.52 -8.15
N GLY A 138 -0.32 -5.33 -7.61
CA GLY A 138 0.92 -5.79 -8.25
C GLY A 138 1.22 -7.25 -7.89
N GLY A 139 1.64 -8.04 -8.87
CA GLY A 139 2.02 -9.44 -8.68
C GLY A 139 3.37 -9.64 -7.97
N THR A 140 3.85 -10.88 -7.99
CA THR A 140 5.19 -11.24 -7.52
C THR A 140 6.26 -10.49 -8.33
N PRO A 141 7.31 -9.95 -7.70
CA PRO A 141 8.40 -9.31 -8.43
C PRO A 141 9.04 -10.33 -9.39
N PRO A 142 9.34 -9.93 -10.64
CA PRO A 142 10.03 -10.82 -11.56
C PRO A 142 11.49 -11.01 -11.14
N ASP A 143 12.06 -12.18 -11.44
CA ASP A 143 13.50 -12.40 -11.33
C ASP A 143 14.23 -11.75 -12.50
N LEU A 144 14.64 -10.49 -12.32
CA LEU A 144 15.32 -9.70 -13.35
C LEU A 144 16.74 -10.17 -13.65
N TYR A 145 17.33 -10.99 -12.76
CA TYR A 145 18.74 -11.36 -12.82
C TYR A 145 18.97 -12.85 -13.07
N GLY A 146 17.89 -13.64 -13.18
CA GLY A 146 17.99 -15.10 -13.41
C GLY A 146 18.66 -15.84 -12.25
N LEU A 147 18.47 -15.37 -11.02
CA LEU A 147 19.06 -15.93 -9.82
C LEU A 147 18.16 -16.99 -9.14
N ALA A 148 16.94 -17.20 -9.64
CA ALA A 148 16.03 -18.22 -9.13
C ALA A 148 16.72 -19.59 -9.06
N GLY A 149 16.68 -20.22 -7.88
CA GLY A 149 17.33 -21.50 -7.61
C GLY A 149 18.80 -21.41 -7.20
N ALA A 150 19.44 -20.24 -7.27
CA ALA A 150 20.77 -20.06 -6.74
C ALA A 150 20.77 -20.25 -5.19
N PRO A 151 21.74 -20.99 -4.62
CA PRO A 151 21.80 -21.20 -3.17
C PRO A 151 21.85 -19.88 -2.41
N GLY A 152 20.92 -19.69 -1.47
CA GLY A 152 20.84 -18.48 -0.64
C GLY A 152 20.17 -17.27 -1.30
N PHE A 153 19.71 -17.38 -2.55
CA PHE A 153 18.94 -16.32 -3.19
C PHE A 153 17.48 -16.32 -2.74
N VAL A 154 16.97 -15.15 -2.39
CA VAL A 154 15.57 -14.91 -2.02
C VAL A 154 15.02 -13.84 -2.95
N LEU A 155 14.08 -14.22 -3.83
CA LEU A 155 13.48 -13.31 -4.80
C LEU A 155 12.54 -12.30 -4.12
N ASP A 156 11.62 -12.80 -3.30
CA ASP A 156 10.70 -11.99 -2.51
C ASP A 156 11.04 -12.13 -1.02
N PRO A 157 11.52 -11.07 -0.37
CA PRO A 157 11.93 -11.16 1.01
C PRO A 157 10.73 -11.17 1.97
N TYR A 158 9.51 -10.82 1.57
CA TYR A 158 8.38 -10.79 2.50
C TYR A 158 7.68 -12.15 2.65
N PRO A 159 7.11 -12.44 3.84
CA PRO A 159 7.32 -11.75 5.10
C PRO A 159 8.76 -11.94 5.62
N LEU A 160 9.36 -10.86 6.10
CA LEU A 160 10.73 -10.84 6.64
C LEU A 160 10.86 -11.68 7.90
N GLU A 161 9.80 -11.80 8.69
CA GLU A 161 9.76 -12.69 9.85
C GLU A 161 10.19 -14.11 9.49
N ARG A 162 9.73 -14.62 8.34
CA ARG A 162 10.08 -15.97 7.88
C ARG A 162 11.41 -16.00 7.14
N THR A 163 11.64 -15.07 6.22
CA THR A 163 12.82 -15.15 5.32
C THR A 163 14.12 -14.83 6.03
N LEU A 164 14.10 -13.97 7.05
CA LEU A 164 15.28 -13.64 7.84
C LEU A 164 15.53 -14.61 9.00
N ASP A 165 14.59 -15.51 9.30
CA ASP A 165 14.75 -16.44 10.42
C ASP A 165 15.91 -17.43 10.23
N GLY A 166 16.09 -17.89 9.00
CA GLY A 166 17.14 -18.83 8.62
C GLY A 166 18.53 -18.22 8.41
N ILE A 167 18.70 -16.91 8.60
CA ILE A 167 19.98 -16.22 8.35
C ILE A 167 20.79 -16.15 9.67
N PRO A 168 21.96 -16.82 9.77
CA PRO A 168 22.82 -16.72 10.94
C PRO A 168 23.26 -15.27 11.17
N ARG A 169 23.39 -14.88 12.44
CA ARG A 169 23.69 -13.48 12.81
C ARG A 169 25.01 -12.98 12.23
N ASP A 170 26.01 -13.83 12.07
CA ASP A 170 27.34 -13.50 11.58
C ASP A 170 27.51 -13.65 10.06
N ARG A 171 26.45 -14.05 9.36
CA ARG A 171 26.50 -14.34 7.92
C ARG A 171 26.44 -13.06 7.10
N ASP A 172 27.41 -12.82 6.22
CA ASP A 172 27.30 -11.71 5.26
C ASP A 172 26.03 -11.81 4.38
N VAL A 173 25.33 -10.68 4.24
CA VAL A 173 24.10 -10.53 3.44
C VAL A 173 24.31 -9.48 2.35
N ALA A 174 23.96 -9.83 1.11
CA ALA A 174 23.88 -8.88 0.00
C ALA A 174 22.41 -8.64 -0.37
N VAL A 175 21.99 -7.38 -0.43
CA VAL A 175 20.66 -6.97 -0.87
C VAL A 175 20.78 -6.29 -2.23
N ILE A 176 20.03 -6.78 -3.21
CA ILE A 176 20.04 -6.22 -4.57
C ILE A 176 19.01 -5.09 -4.62
N GLY A 177 19.50 -3.86 -4.77
CA GLY A 177 18.74 -2.61 -4.70
C GLY A 177 18.96 -1.83 -3.41
N SER A 178 18.51 -0.58 -3.41
CA SER A 178 18.57 0.35 -2.26
C SER A 178 17.24 1.07 -2.03
N GLY A 179 16.12 0.48 -2.46
CA GLY A 179 14.77 1.02 -2.24
C GLY A 179 14.21 0.71 -0.86
N LEU A 180 12.93 1.03 -0.63
CA LEU A 180 12.26 0.81 0.66
C LEU A 180 12.30 -0.65 1.13
N THR A 181 12.18 -1.61 0.21
CA THR A 181 12.34 -3.04 0.57
C THR A 181 13.74 -3.37 1.07
N ALA A 182 14.79 -2.74 0.54
CA ALA A 182 16.15 -2.94 1.04
C ALA A 182 16.30 -2.33 2.45
N VAL A 183 15.69 -1.17 2.70
CA VAL A 183 15.65 -0.56 4.04
C VAL A 183 14.95 -1.49 5.04
N ASP A 184 13.79 -2.06 4.69
CA ASP A 184 13.07 -3.00 5.56
C ASP A 184 13.96 -4.21 5.93
N VAL A 185 14.67 -4.79 4.95
CA VAL A 185 15.61 -5.91 5.18
C VAL A 185 16.73 -5.51 6.14
N VAL A 186 17.40 -4.38 5.89
CA VAL A 186 18.52 -3.89 6.71
C VAL A 186 18.08 -3.62 8.15
N VAL A 187 16.98 -2.86 8.32
CA VAL A 187 16.45 -2.52 9.64
C VAL A 187 16.01 -3.77 10.40
N SER A 188 15.41 -4.74 9.71
CA SER A 188 14.97 -6.00 10.32
C SER A 188 16.15 -6.90 10.72
N LEU A 189 17.21 -6.98 9.92
CA LEU A 189 18.45 -7.67 10.30
C LEU A 189 19.10 -7.00 11.52
N ALA A 190 19.18 -5.66 11.53
CA ALA A 190 19.71 -4.90 12.66
C ALA A 190 18.90 -5.13 13.94
N ALA A 191 17.55 -5.12 13.86
CA ALA A 191 16.66 -5.40 14.98
C ALA A 191 16.85 -6.83 15.54
N ARG A 192 17.31 -7.77 14.73
CA ARG A 192 17.63 -9.15 15.12
C ARG A 192 19.07 -9.34 15.63
N ALA A 193 19.80 -8.24 15.84
CA ALA A 193 21.20 -8.21 16.25
C ALA A 193 22.14 -8.98 15.30
N HIS A 194 21.90 -8.85 13.99
CA HIS A 194 22.80 -9.36 12.97
C HIS A 194 24.15 -8.62 13.02
N THR A 195 25.25 -9.37 13.01
CA THR A 195 26.64 -8.90 13.11
C THR A 195 27.44 -9.11 11.82
N GLY A 196 26.93 -9.91 10.88
CA GLY A 196 27.50 -10.07 9.54
C GLY A 196 27.44 -8.79 8.73
N ARG A 197 28.28 -8.68 7.71
CA ARG A 197 28.29 -7.49 6.85
C ARG A 197 27.05 -7.47 5.97
N ILE A 198 26.34 -6.34 5.97
CA ILE A 198 25.20 -6.10 5.07
C ILE A 198 25.64 -5.17 3.95
N SER A 199 25.56 -5.64 2.70
CA SER A 199 25.94 -4.88 1.50
C SER A 199 24.71 -4.58 0.64
N LEU A 200 24.54 -3.32 0.24
CA LEU A 200 23.51 -2.92 -0.73
C LEU A 200 24.14 -2.80 -2.13
N VAL A 201 23.67 -3.61 -3.08
CA VAL A 201 24.12 -3.58 -4.48
C VAL A 201 23.11 -2.77 -5.28
N SER A 202 23.40 -1.48 -5.51
CA SER A 202 22.47 -0.55 -6.16
C SER A 202 23.08 0.15 -7.35
N ARG A 203 22.29 0.32 -8.41
CA ARG A 203 22.66 1.09 -9.60
C ARG A 203 22.81 2.58 -9.31
N SER A 204 21.97 3.16 -8.45
CA SER A 204 22.01 4.60 -8.15
C SER A 204 22.99 4.92 -7.02
N GLY A 205 23.32 3.95 -6.16
CA GLY A 205 24.11 4.19 -4.96
C GLY A 205 23.42 5.11 -3.93
N THR A 206 22.12 5.38 -4.09
CA THR A 206 21.36 6.29 -3.23
C THR A 206 20.34 5.55 -2.38
N LEU A 207 20.16 5.99 -1.14
CA LEU A 207 19.06 5.57 -0.28
C LEU A 207 17.82 6.45 -0.54
N PRO A 208 16.61 5.97 -0.18
CA PRO A 208 15.39 6.76 -0.29
C PRO A 208 15.46 8.00 0.61
N HIS A 209 14.76 9.06 0.22
CA HIS A 209 14.57 10.22 1.08
C HIS A 209 13.75 9.85 2.32
N VAL A 210 14.05 10.52 3.43
CA VAL A 210 13.35 10.33 4.71
C VAL A 210 12.36 11.46 4.94
N TRP A 211 11.25 11.14 5.60
CA TRP A 211 10.36 12.15 6.12
C TRP A 211 11.03 12.91 7.26
N GLN A 212 10.79 14.20 7.30
CA GLN A 212 11.19 15.07 8.40
C GLN A 212 9.95 15.77 8.93
N ARG A 213 10.04 16.25 10.17
CA ARG A 213 8.97 17.06 10.77
C ARG A 213 8.53 18.15 9.78
N PRO A 214 7.24 18.18 9.40
CA PRO A 214 6.76 19.14 8.42
C PRO A 214 7.05 20.56 8.92
N VAL A 215 7.78 21.32 8.13
CA VAL A 215 7.91 22.76 8.36
C VAL A 215 6.66 23.39 7.79
N ARG A 216 5.87 24.06 8.63
CA ARG A 216 4.72 24.82 8.14
C ARG A 216 5.24 25.96 7.27
N THR A 217 5.01 25.84 5.97
CA THR A 217 5.14 26.93 5.01
C THR A 217 3.73 27.44 4.74
N ASP A 218 3.41 28.63 5.24
CA ASP A 218 2.13 29.25 4.90
C ASP A 218 2.15 29.63 3.42
N VAL A 219 1.36 28.91 2.62
CA VAL A 219 1.24 29.18 1.18
C VAL A 219 0.48 30.50 1.02
N ARG A 220 1.13 31.54 0.50
CA ARG A 220 0.58 32.91 0.44
C ARG A 220 -0.05 33.25 -0.90
N TYR A 221 0.51 32.74 -1.99
CA TYR A 221 0.17 33.10 -3.35
C TYR A 221 -0.43 31.92 -4.12
N LEU A 222 0.10 30.70 -3.94
CA LEU A 222 -0.41 29.47 -4.57
C LEU A 222 -1.64 28.92 -3.83
N THR A 223 -2.64 29.77 -3.62
CA THR A 223 -3.90 29.42 -2.94
C THR A 223 -5.03 29.23 -3.96
N PRO A 224 -6.17 28.60 -3.60
CA PRO A 224 -7.35 28.55 -4.46
C PRO A 224 -7.80 29.94 -4.93
N ASP A 225 -7.74 30.95 -4.05
CA ASP A 225 -8.06 32.33 -4.40
C ASP A 225 -7.00 32.96 -5.31
N GLY A 226 -5.72 32.67 -5.06
CA GLY A 226 -4.63 33.08 -5.96
C GLY A 226 -4.79 32.51 -7.38
N LEU A 227 -5.21 31.25 -7.50
CA LEU A 227 -5.52 30.62 -8.78
C LEU A 227 -6.76 31.24 -9.45
N ARG A 228 -7.84 31.50 -8.70
CA ARG A 228 -9.04 32.19 -9.22
C ARG A 228 -8.72 33.61 -9.68
N ALA A 229 -7.83 34.30 -8.98
CA ALA A 229 -7.41 35.66 -9.29
C ALA A 229 -6.59 35.76 -10.60
N LEU A 230 -6.03 34.66 -11.12
CA LEU A 230 -5.32 34.67 -12.41
C LEU A 230 -6.22 35.02 -13.60
N GLY A 231 -7.53 34.77 -13.48
CA GLY A 231 -8.54 35.12 -14.48
C GLY A 231 -8.41 34.38 -15.83
N GLY A 232 -9.53 33.91 -16.38
CA GLY A 232 -9.53 33.14 -17.62
C GLY A 232 -8.85 31.77 -17.47
N PRO A 233 -8.43 31.11 -18.58
CA PRO A 233 -7.76 29.82 -18.50
C PRO A 233 -6.40 29.94 -17.78
N VAL A 234 -6.14 29.02 -16.85
CA VAL A 234 -4.84 28.92 -16.15
C VAL A 234 -3.82 28.36 -17.14
N THR A 235 -2.90 29.21 -17.59
CA THR A 235 -1.77 28.77 -18.43
C THR A 235 -0.60 28.33 -17.56
N LEU A 236 0.23 27.42 -18.09
CA LEU A 236 1.43 26.96 -17.39
C LEU A 236 2.35 28.13 -16.98
N ALA A 237 2.52 29.13 -17.85
CA ALA A 237 3.31 30.32 -17.54
C ALA A 237 2.76 31.13 -16.36
N ARG A 238 1.42 31.24 -16.23
CA ARG A 238 0.78 31.93 -15.10
C ARG A 238 0.89 31.14 -13.81
N LEU A 239 0.77 29.82 -13.89
CA LEU A 239 1.01 28.93 -12.75
C LEU A 239 2.47 29.00 -12.29
N GLU A 240 3.43 28.97 -13.22
CA GLU A 240 4.85 29.09 -12.92
C GLU A 240 5.17 30.43 -12.25
N ALA A 241 4.61 31.54 -12.74
CA ALA A 241 4.78 32.85 -12.11
C ALA A 241 4.24 32.88 -10.67
N LEU A 242 3.13 32.19 -10.40
CA LEU A 242 2.56 32.07 -9.06
C LEU A 242 3.44 31.20 -8.15
N VAL A 243 3.95 30.07 -8.65
CA VAL A 243 4.89 29.19 -7.94
C VAL A 243 6.20 29.91 -7.63
N ARG A 244 6.77 30.66 -8.59
CA ARG A 244 7.97 31.47 -8.36
C ARG A 244 7.78 32.59 -7.35
N ARG A 245 6.54 33.07 -7.17
CA ARG A 245 6.21 34.07 -6.15
C ARG A 245 6.06 33.43 -4.77
N GLU A 246 5.76 32.14 -4.73
CA GLU A 246 5.64 31.35 -3.50
C GLU A 246 7.00 30.94 -2.92
N LEU A 247 7.94 30.55 -3.79
CA LEU A 247 9.31 30.16 -3.45
C LEU A 247 10.20 31.37 -3.10
#